data_AF-A0A7S1L933-F1
#
_entry.id   AF-A0A7S1L933-F1
#
_cell.length_a   1.000
_cell.length_b   1.000
_cell.length_c   1.000
_cell.angle_alpha   90.00
_cell.angle_beta   90.00
_cell.angle_gamma   90.00
#
_symmetry.space_group_name_H-M   'P 1'
#
loop_
_entity.id
_entity.type
_entity.pdbx_description
1 polymer ?
#
loop_
_entity_poly.entity_id
_entity_poly.type
_entity_poly.pdbx_seq_one_letter_code
_entity_poly.pdbx_strand_id
1 'polypeptide(L)'
;MNRGGVVAQAFVASLGVMGVGKAQRDQLWVPEERLCRGQRACRAIPIGALPAAHRNGTEALPTERPRVAILGMYEAPRGEKAMDHEPLMAYDAQWNRRQYAARHGYDVVWEEPSIAPPGRTAHWAKITALARWLPHYDWVWWLDADAVITNLSRPVTDVVDRYARGNDAAGFLIAREQVTGYLNTGSFLIRGRSDRSAAFLRAVYHTDPA
;
A
#
# COMPACT_ATOMS: atom_id res chain seq x y z
N MET A 1 18.69 -29.54 -8.86
CA MET A 1 17.84 -28.57 -9.59
C MET A 1 16.62 -28.27 -8.74
N ASN A 2 16.63 -27.16 -8.01
CA ASN A 2 15.62 -26.85 -6.99
C ASN A 2 14.58 -25.90 -7.59
N ARG A 3 13.36 -26.40 -7.86
CA ARG A 3 12.24 -25.58 -8.34
C ARG A 3 11.57 -24.93 -7.12
N GLY A 4 11.94 -23.68 -6.84
CA GLY A 4 11.29 -22.86 -5.82
C GLY A 4 9.85 -22.54 -6.22
N GLY A 5 8.91 -23.27 -5.63
CA GLY A 5 7.47 -23.08 -5.83
C GLY A 5 6.98 -21.77 -5.23
N VAL A 6 6.27 -21.00 -6.05
CA VAL A 6 5.49 -19.83 -5.65
C VAL A 6 4.35 -20.31 -4.76
N VAL A 7 4.42 -19.98 -3.46
CA VAL A 7 3.33 -20.24 -2.52
C VAL A 7 2.27 -19.16 -2.72
N ALA A 8 1.25 -19.48 -3.52
CA ALA A 8 0.04 -18.68 -3.69
C ALA A 8 -1.09 -19.31 -2.89
N GLN A 9 -1.52 -18.69 -1.79
CA GLN A 9 -2.86 -18.95 -1.23
C GLN A 9 -3.35 -17.79 -0.35
N ALA A 10 -4.61 -17.42 -0.59
CA ALA A 10 -5.52 -16.62 0.24
C ALA A 10 -5.00 -15.34 0.94
N PHE A 11 -5.15 -14.21 0.26
CA PHE A 11 -4.91 -12.85 0.78
C PHE A 11 -6.22 -12.03 0.94
N VAL A 12 -7.20 -12.23 0.05
CA VAL A 12 -8.44 -11.41 0.03
C VAL A 12 -9.40 -11.72 1.18
N ALA A 13 -9.52 -13.00 1.58
CA ALA A 13 -10.51 -13.40 2.59
C ALA A 13 -10.10 -13.07 4.04
N SER A 14 -8.81 -12.97 4.35
CA SER A 14 -8.36 -12.76 5.74
C SER A 14 -8.33 -11.30 6.18
N LEU A 15 -8.12 -10.38 5.23
CA LEU A 15 -8.08 -8.93 5.47
C LEU A 15 -9.35 -8.20 5.02
N GLY A 16 -10.19 -8.85 4.20
CA GLY A 16 -11.40 -8.25 3.65
C GLY A 16 -11.09 -6.97 2.90
N VAL A 17 -10.67 -7.09 1.64
CA VAL A 17 -10.54 -5.92 0.75
C VAL A 17 -11.63 -6.06 -0.30
N MET A 18 -12.52 -5.06 -0.38
CA MET A 18 -13.63 -5.01 -1.33
C MET A 18 -13.64 -3.66 -2.05
N GLY A 19 -14.21 -3.61 -3.26
CA GLY A 19 -14.60 -2.36 -3.90
C GLY A 19 -15.82 -1.76 -3.18
N VAL A 20 -15.90 -0.43 -3.10
CA VAL A 20 -16.91 0.26 -2.27
C VAL A 20 -18.25 0.40 -3.01
N GLY A 21 -19.33 -0.05 -2.37
CA GLY A 21 -20.72 0.29 -2.70
C GLY A 21 -21.32 1.30 -1.71
N LYS A 22 -22.38 2.01 -2.12
CA LYS A 22 -23.01 3.14 -1.40
C LYS A 22 -23.45 2.84 0.05
N ALA A 23 -23.70 1.57 0.39
CA ALA A 23 -24.22 1.14 1.70
C ALA A 23 -23.15 0.94 2.79
N GLN A 24 -21.86 0.96 2.47
CA GLN A 24 -20.77 0.70 3.44
C GLN A 24 -20.26 1.95 4.19
N ARG A 25 -20.76 3.14 3.83
CA ARG A 25 -20.30 4.43 4.35
C ARG A 25 -20.53 4.63 5.85
N ASP A 26 -21.68 4.22 6.37
CA ASP A 26 -22.09 4.54 7.75
C ASP A 26 -21.44 3.64 8.82
N GLN A 27 -20.87 2.50 8.43
CA GLN A 27 -20.24 1.55 9.37
C GLN A 27 -18.72 1.73 9.52
N LEU A 28 -18.07 2.44 8.59
CA LEU A 28 -16.61 2.57 8.51
C LEU A 28 -16.09 3.93 9.04
N TRP A 29 -16.98 4.86 9.36
CA TRP A 29 -16.63 6.22 9.73
C TRP A 29 -16.50 6.40 11.26
N VAL A 30 -15.27 6.62 11.74
CA VAL A 30 -14.98 7.09 13.11
C VAL A 30 -14.44 8.52 13.03
N PRO A 31 -14.95 9.51 13.78
CA PRO A 31 -14.50 10.92 13.70
C PRO A 31 -13.03 11.14 14.11
N GLU A 32 -12.34 12.04 13.42
CA GLU A 32 -10.89 12.37 13.57
C GLU A 32 -10.47 12.64 15.02
N GLU A 33 -11.31 13.39 15.73
CA GLU A 33 -11.13 13.82 17.12
C GLU A 33 -10.99 12.65 18.10
N ARG A 34 -11.56 11.49 17.75
CA ARG A 34 -11.58 10.29 18.59
C ARG A 34 -10.39 9.35 18.32
N LEU A 35 -9.68 9.51 17.19
CA LEU A 35 -8.48 8.73 16.86
C LEU A 35 -7.17 9.45 17.16
N CYS A 36 -7.14 10.77 16.99
CA CYS A 36 -5.88 11.50 16.88
C CYS A 36 -5.32 12.07 18.18
N ARG A 37 -5.80 11.62 19.36
CA ARG A 37 -5.15 11.96 20.64
C ARG A 37 -3.82 11.23 20.81
N GLY A 38 -2.75 11.83 20.30
CA GLY A 38 -1.36 11.49 20.63
C GLY A 38 -0.68 10.41 19.78
N GLN A 39 -1.28 9.95 18.67
CA GLN A 39 -0.69 8.93 17.81
C GLN A 39 0.02 9.51 16.57
N ARG A 40 1.24 9.01 16.29
CA ARG A 40 2.07 9.39 15.12
C ARG A 40 1.37 9.15 13.77
N ALA A 41 0.46 8.18 13.70
CA ALA A 41 -0.22 7.72 12.49
C ALA A 41 -1.29 8.68 11.91
N CYS A 42 -1.69 9.73 12.66
CA CYS A 42 -2.55 10.79 12.08
C CYS A 42 -1.75 11.80 11.25
N ARG A 43 -0.40 11.75 11.24
CA ARG A 43 0.40 12.52 10.29
C ARG A 43 0.37 11.78 8.95
N ALA A 44 -0.64 12.05 8.12
CA ALA A 44 -0.51 11.77 6.70
C ALA A 44 0.83 12.35 6.25
N ILE A 45 1.71 11.50 5.71
CA ILE A 45 2.96 12.00 5.17
C ILE A 45 2.58 12.79 3.91
N PRO A 46 2.86 14.11 3.85
CA PRO A 46 2.43 14.93 2.73
C PRO A 46 2.98 14.39 1.42
N ILE A 47 2.24 14.62 0.33
CA ILE A 47 2.65 14.26 -1.03
C ILE A 47 4.09 14.74 -1.27
N GLY A 48 4.98 13.82 -1.62
CA GLY A 48 6.38 14.10 -1.90
C GLY A 48 7.28 14.39 -0.69
N ALA A 49 6.77 14.43 0.54
CA ALA A 49 7.58 14.59 1.74
C ALA A 49 8.10 13.23 2.22
N LEU A 50 9.42 13.05 2.31
CA LEU A 50 9.96 11.86 2.97
C LEU A 50 9.77 11.98 4.51
N PRO A 51 9.47 10.90 5.23
CA PRO A 51 9.37 10.91 6.68
C PRO A 51 10.66 11.46 7.29
N ALA A 52 10.53 12.30 8.31
CA ALA A 52 11.64 13.04 8.94
C ALA A 52 12.69 12.16 9.63
N ALA A 53 12.53 10.84 9.62
CA ALA A 53 13.56 9.90 10.04
C ALA A 53 14.43 9.51 8.83
N HIS A 54 15.75 9.66 9.00
CA HIS A 54 16.82 9.03 8.20
C HIS A 54 17.45 9.83 7.05
N ARG A 55 17.87 11.08 7.32
CA ARG A 55 18.98 11.71 6.57
C ARG A 55 20.36 11.16 6.94
N ASN A 56 20.46 10.42 8.04
CA ASN A 56 21.68 9.73 8.43
C ASN A 56 21.51 8.25 8.15
N GLY A 57 22.27 7.76 7.19
CA GLY A 57 22.49 6.33 7.00
C GLY A 57 23.13 5.70 8.24
N THR A 58 23.18 4.37 8.20
CA THR A 58 24.03 3.48 9.02
C THR A 58 23.61 3.06 10.43
N GLU A 59 22.41 3.36 10.95
CA GLU A 59 21.97 2.69 12.19
C GLU A 59 20.61 2.02 12.04
N ALA A 60 20.66 0.74 11.64
CA ALA A 60 19.52 -0.15 11.72
C ALA A 60 19.28 -0.51 13.19
N LEU A 61 18.41 0.24 13.86
CA LEU A 61 17.81 -0.25 15.10
C LEU A 61 17.07 -1.56 14.78
N PRO A 62 17.30 -2.65 15.53
CA PRO A 62 16.51 -3.87 15.37
C PRO A 62 15.10 -3.54 15.87
N THR A 63 14.18 -3.26 14.95
CA THR A 63 12.79 -3.05 15.32
C THR A 63 12.16 -4.42 15.52
N GLU A 64 11.74 -4.73 16.75
CA GLU A 64 10.99 -5.96 17.08
C GLU A 64 9.72 -6.15 16.23
N ARG A 65 9.29 -5.11 15.50
CA ARG A 65 8.20 -5.12 14.53
C ARG A 65 8.64 -4.50 13.19
N PRO A 66 8.24 -5.06 12.05
CA PRO A 66 8.59 -4.51 10.73
C PRO A 66 7.93 -3.14 10.51
N ARG A 67 8.64 -2.23 9.85
CA ARG A 67 8.13 -0.91 9.45
C ARG A 67 7.27 -1.07 8.19
N VAL A 68 5.99 -0.72 8.29
CA VAL A 68 5.03 -0.89 7.20
C VAL A 68 4.48 0.45 6.74
N ALA A 69 4.43 0.64 5.43
CA ALA A 69 3.68 1.72 4.80
C ALA A 69 2.51 1.19 3.98
N ILE A 70 1.38 1.89 4.03
CA ILE A 70 0.27 1.74 3.10
C ILE A 70 0.42 2.83 2.05
N LEU A 71 0.78 2.44 0.84
CA LEU A 71 1.02 3.34 -0.28
C LEU A 71 -0.15 3.30 -1.24
N GLY A 72 -0.70 4.47 -1.54
CA GLY A 72 -1.71 4.63 -2.57
C GLY A 72 -1.39 5.84 -3.44
N MET A 73 -2.22 6.00 -4.47
CA MET A 73 -2.25 7.21 -5.26
C MET A 73 -3.58 7.92 -5.11
N TYR A 74 -3.50 9.24 -5.14
CA TYR A 74 -4.67 10.10 -5.14
C TYR A 74 -4.34 11.35 -5.93
N GLU A 75 -5.23 11.73 -6.83
CA GLU A 75 -5.23 13.07 -7.40
C GLU A 75 -6.32 13.88 -6.71
N ALA A 76 -5.92 14.94 -6.02
CA ALA A 76 -6.91 15.86 -5.48
C ALA A 76 -7.70 16.50 -6.63
N PRO A 77 -9.04 16.49 -6.60
CA PRO A 77 -9.81 17.12 -7.64
C PRO A 77 -9.46 18.61 -7.72
N ARG A 78 -9.17 19.09 -8.94
CA ARG A 78 -8.87 20.50 -9.22
C ARG A 78 -10.07 21.14 -9.95
N GLY A 79 -10.45 22.34 -9.54
CA GLY A 79 -11.59 23.06 -10.13
C GLY A 79 -12.95 22.50 -9.75
N GLU A 80 -13.98 22.76 -10.55
CA GLU A 80 -15.40 22.45 -10.27
C GLU A 80 -15.72 20.94 -10.14
N LYS A 81 -14.78 20.04 -10.50
CA LYS A 81 -14.93 18.58 -10.42
C LYS A 81 -14.74 17.98 -9.03
N ALA A 82 -14.71 18.81 -7.98
CA ALA A 82 -14.54 18.36 -6.60
C ALA A 82 -15.72 17.56 -6.03
N MET A 83 -16.87 17.49 -6.72
CA MET A 83 -18.09 16.84 -6.23
C MET A 83 -18.58 15.65 -7.09
N ASP A 84 -17.72 15.02 -7.89
CA ASP A 84 -18.06 13.77 -8.58
C ASP A 84 -17.94 12.53 -7.63
N HIS A 85 -18.58 11.40 -7.98
CA HIS A 85 -18.62 10.19 -7.13
C HIS A 85 -17.25 9.53 -6.88
N GLU A 86 -16.34 9.58 -7.86
CA GLU A 86 -14.98 9.02 -7.78
C GLU A 86 -14.11 9.73 -6.71
N PRO A 87 -14.03 11.08 -6.68
CA PRO A 87 -13.32 11.78 -5.61
C PRO A 87 -13.80 11.42 -4.20
N LEU A 88 -15.10 11.15 -4.02
CA LEU A 88 -15.66 10.73 -2.74
C LEU A 88 -15.19 9.33 -2.33
N MET A 89 -15.12 8.37 -3.27
CA MET A 89 -14.62 7.02 -2.96
C MET A 89 -13.15 7.04 -2.56
N ALA A 90 -12.33 7.80 -3.28
CA ALA A 90 -10.92 7.93 -2.94
C ALA A 90 -10.72 8.65 -1.59
N TYR A 91 -11.56 9.63 -1.26
CA TYR A 91 -11.55 10.26 0.07
C TYR A 91 -11.96 9.27 1.18
N ASP A 92 -13.01 8.48 0.97
CA ASP A 92 -13.45 7.43 1.90
C ASP A 92 -12.34 6.38 2.10
N ALA A 93 -11.66 5.97 1.03
CA ALA A 93 -10.53 5.05 1.08
C ALA A 93 -9.32 5.63 1.81
N GLN A 94 -9.04 6.93 1.63
CA GLN A 94 -8.01 7.63 2.40
C GLN A 94 -8.32 7.59 3.89
N TRP A 95 -9.57 7.91 4.26
CA TRP A 95 -10.01 7.86 5.64
C TRP A 95 -9.84 6.46 6.22
N ASN A 96 -10.37 5.46 5.52
CA ASN A 96 -10.28 4.06 5.89
C ASN A 96 -8.83 3.59 6.17
N ARG A 97 -7.87 3.96 5.31
CA ARG A 97 -6.46 3.58 5.49
C ARG A 97 -5.81 4.28 6.68
N ARG A 98 -6.15 5.54 6.94
CA ARG A 98 -5.67 6.27 8.13
C ARG A 98 -6.16 5.61 9.41
N GLN A 99 -7.41 5.19 9.46
CA GLN A 99 -7.99 4.45 10.59
C GLN A 99 -7.23 3.15 10.84
N TYR A 100 -6.98 2.39 9.78
CA TYR A 100 -6.25 1.13 9.87
C TYR A 100 -4.81 1.33 10.32
N ALA A 101 -4.10 2.27 9.72
CA ALA A 101 -2.72 2.58 10.04
C ALA A 101 -2.55 3.07 11.49
N ALA A 102 -3.49 3.87 12.00
CA ALA A 102 -3.51 4.31 13.39
C ALA A 102 -3.65 3.17 14.38
N ARG A 103 -4.47 2.17 14.07
CA ARG A 103 -4.66 0.98 14.92
C ARG A 103 -3.41 0.12 15.03
N HIS A 104 -2.61 0.05 13.95
CA HIS A 104 -1.51 -0.91 13.83
C HIS A 104 -0.11 -0.29 13.84
N GLY A 105 -0.01 1.04 13.91
CA GLY A 105 1.27 1.76 13.93
C GLY A 105 1.98 1.79 12.58
N TYR A 106 1.22 1.89 11.49
CA TYR A 106 1.74 1.99 10.13
C TYR A 106 1.75 3.43 9.64
N ASP A 107 2.53 3.70 8.59
CA ASP A 107 2.47 4.96 7.87
C ASP A 107 1.50 4.87 6.69
N VAL A 108 0.85 5.98 6.33
CA VAL A 108 0.07 6.11 5.10
C VAL A 108 0.74 7.13 4.20
N VAL A 109 1.00 6.73 2.96
CA VAL A 109 1.67 7.54 1.94
C VAL A 109 0.76 7.69 0.73
N TRP A 110 0.66 8.92 0.24
CA TRP A 110 -0.09 9.25 -0.97
C TRP A 110 0.83 9.91 -1.98
N GLU A 111 0.84 9.38 -3.20
CA GLU A 111 1.51 9.98 -4.34
C GLU A 111 0.51 10.47 -5.38
N GLU A 112 0.91 11.47 -6.15
CA GLU A 112 0.11 12.02 -7.25
C GLU A 112 0.39 11.25 -8.55
N PRO A 113 -0.60 11.03 -9.44
CA PRO A 113 -0.40 10.44 -10.77
C PRO A 113 0.66 11.11 -11.63
N SER A 114 0.93 12.38 -11.40
CA SER A 114 2.00 13.13 -12.08
C SER A 114 3.42 12.62 -11.80
N ILE A 115 3.61 11.73 -10.82
CA ILE A 115 4.90 11.02 -10.62
C ILE A 115 5.16 9.99 -11.73
N ALA A 116 4.17 9.68 -12.57
CA ALA A 116 4.39 8.92 -13.79
C ALA A 116 5.42 9.65 -14.68
N PRO A 117 6.42 8.94 -15.22
CA PRO A 117 7.38 9.53 -16.12
C PRO A 117 6.71 9.90 -17.46
N PRO A 118 7.26 10.89 -18.19
CA PRO A 118 6.76 11.27 -19.51
C PRO A 118 6.64 10.06 -20.44
N GLY A 119 5.54 9.98 -21.19
CA GLY A 119 5.30 8.90 -22.15
C GLY A 119 4.71 7.62 -21.55
N ARG A 120 4.39 7.59 -20.25
CA ARG A 120 3.65 6.48 -19.62
C ARG A 120 2.30 6.91 -19.07
N THR A 121 1.35 5.98 -19.06
CA THR A 121 0.02 6.20 -18.47
C THR A 121 0.08 6.29 -16.95
N ALA A 122 -0.96 6.87 -16.33
CA ALA A 122 -1.06 7.02 -14.87
C ALA A 122 -0.91 5.68 -14.11
N HIS A 123 -1.29 4.55 -14.72
CA HIS A 123 -1.12 3.23 -14.10
C HIS A 123 0.34 2.87 -13.81
N TRP A 124 1.31 3.46 -14.52
CA TRP A 124 2.74 3.23 -14.30
C TRP A 124 3.32 4.02 -13.14
N ALA A 125 2.64 5.06 -12.67
CA ALA A 125 3.08 5.85 -11.51
C ALA A 125 3.28 4.99 -10.25
N LYS A 126 2.53 3.88 -10.10
CA LYS A 126 2.70 2.96 -8.98
C LYS A 126 4.12 2.38 -8.90
N ILE A 127 4.72 2.10 -10.05
CA ILE A 127 6.10 1.56 -10.11
C ILE A 127 7.09 2.62 -9.63
N THR A 128 6.94 3.86 -10.10
CA THR A 128 7.79 4.99 -9.67
C THR A 128 7.62 5.28 -8.18
N ALA A 129 6.37 5.31 -7.69
CA ALA A 129 6.05 5.53 -6.29
C ALA A 129 6.67 4.42 -5.41
N LEU A 130 6.49 3.15 -5.77
CA LEU A 130 7.08 2.03 -5.03
C LEU A 130 8.61 2.12 -5.01
N ALA A 131 9.25 2.42 -6.15
CA ALA A 131 10.71 2.56 -6.21
C ALA A 131 11.23 3.66 -5.27
N ARG A 132 10.48 4.76 -5.12
CA ARG A 132 10.81 5.86 -4.20
C ARG A 132 10.70 5.44 -2.73
N TRP A 133 9.69 4.66 -2.39
CA TRP A 133 9.30 4.42 -0.99
C TRP A 133 9.86 3.13 -0.39
N LEU A 134 10.15 2.11 -1.19
CA LEU A 134 10.70 0.83 -0.73
C LEU A 134 11.97 0.92 0.13
N PRO A 135 12.92 1.84 -0.09
CA PRO A 135 14.11 1.95 0.76
C PRO A 135 13.81 2.31 2.23
N HIS A 136 12.64 2.89 2.50
CA HIS A 136 12.31 3.46 3.82
C HIS A 136 11.56 2.50 4.74
N TYR A 137 10.99 1.42 4.19
CA TYR A 137 10.09 0.50 4.90
C TYR A 137 10.57 -0.96 4.77
N ASP A 138 10.12 -1.83 5.66
CA ASP A 138 10.32 -3.28 5.54
C ASP A 138 9.32 -3.91 4.58
N TRP A 139 8.09 -3.38 4.60
CA TRP A 139 7.02 -3.78 3.72
C TRP A 139 6.24 -2.56 3.28
N VAL A 140 5.94 -2.50 1.99
CA VAL A 140 5.00 -1.52 1.44
C VAL A 140 3.79 -2.29 0.94
N TRP A 141 2.62 -1.95 1.47
CA TRP A 141 1.34 -2.42 0.99
C TRP A 141 0.79 -1.43 -0.03
N TRP A 142 0.82 -1.80 -1.31
CA TRP A 142 0.16 -1.04 -2.36
C TRP A 142 -1.36 -1.24 -2.28
N LEU A 143 -2.12 -0.14 -2.37
CA LEU A 143 -3.57 -0.15 -2.51
C LEU A 143 -4.02 0.87 -3.57
N ASP A 144 -4.68 0.40 -4.64
CA ASP A 144 -5.35 1.24 -5.64
C ASP A 144 -6.42 2.12 -4.97
N ALA A 145 -6.73 3.29 -5.53
CA ALA A 145 -7.53 4.34 -4.87
C ALA A 145 -8.96 3.90 -4.46
N ASP A 146 -9.50 2.89 -5.14
CA ASP A 146 -10.81 2.28 -4.93
C ASP A 146 -10.81 1.12 -3.91
N ALA A 147 -9.65 0.73 -3.38
CA ALA A 147 -9.51 -0.35 -2.40
C ALA A 147 -9.69 0.15 -0.95
N VAL A 148 -10.59 -0.50 -0.22
CA VAL A 148 -10.81 -0.30 1.23
C VAL A 148 -10.50 -1.54 2.05
N ILE A 149 -10.05 -1.33 3.28
CA ILE A 149 -9.76 -2.36 4.28
C ILE A 149 -10.99 -2.55 5.14
N THR A 150 -11.62 -3.73 5.07
CA THR A 150 -12.86 -4.02 5.80
C THR A 150 -12.60 -4.74 7.12
N ASN A 151 -11.50 -5.48 7.27
CA ASN A 151 -11.11 -6.05 8.55
C ASN A 151 -10.06 -5.17 9.26
N LEU A 152 -10.54 -4.17 9.99
CA LEU A 152 -9.65 -3.21 10.65
C LEU A 152 -8.91 -3.75 11.88
N SER A 153 -9.32 -4.89 12.43
CA SER A 153 -8.75 -5.45 13.67
C SER A 153 -7.52 -6.31 13.43
N ARG A 154 -7.34 -6.86 12.22
CA ARG A 154 -6.21 -7.74 11.89
C ARG A 154 -5.06 -6.95 11.27
N PRO A 155 -3.83 -7.03 11.81
CA PRO A 155 -2.68 -6.35 11.24
C PRO A 155 -2.20 -7.05 9.95
N VAL A 156 -1.73 -6.28 8.98
CA VAL A 156 -1.22 -6.82 7.70
C VAL A 156 0.06 -7.63 7.90
N THR A 157 0.77 -7.37 9.00
CA THR A 157 1.92 -8.17 9.41
C THR A 157 1.57 -9.63 9.69
N ASP A 158 0.32 -9.98 10.04
CA ASP A 158 -0.10 -11.38 10.13
C ASP A 158 0.07 -12.12 8.80
N VAL A 159 -0.18 -11.42 7.68
CA VAL A 159 -0.04 -11.98 6.33
C VAL A 159 1.43 -12.15 5.99
N VAL A 160 2.24 -11.12 6.27
CA VAL A 160 3.70 -11.18 6.10
C VAL A 160 4.27 -12.36 6.91
N ASP A 161 3.86 -12.48 8.16
CA ASP A 161 4.33 -13.53 9.05
C ASP A 161 3.94 -14.92 8.58
N ARG A 162 2.73 -15.06 8.03
CA ARG A 162 2.25 -16.33 7.52
C ARG A 162 2.97 -16.79 6.26
N TYR A 163 3.31 -15.88 5.35
CA TYR A 163 3.78 -16.24 4.01
C TYR A 163 5.24 -15.90 3.71
N ALA A 164 5.87 -15.02 4.49
CA ALA A 164 7.22 -14.53 4.25
C ALA A 164 8.19 -14.72 5.44
N ARG A 165 7.70 -15.09 6.63
CA ARG A 165 8.56 -15.34 7.81
C ARG A 165 9.55 -16.46 7.52
N GLY A 166 10.83 -16.20 7.76
CA GLY A 166 11.92 -17.14 7.49
C GLY A 166 12.20 -17.40 6.01
N ASN A 167 11.52 -16.69 5.10
CA ASN A 167 11.74 -16.80 3.66
C ASN A 167 12.15 -15.44 3.10
N ASP A 168 13.46 -15.15 3.11
CA ASP A 168 13.99 -13.89 2.59
C ASP A 168 13.88 -13.74 1.06
N ALA A 169 13.56 -14.83 0.36
CA ALA A 169 13.25 -14.78 -1.06
C ALA A 169 11.82 -14.28 -1.36
N ALA A 170 10.92 -14.26 -0.37
CA ALA A 170 9.57 -13.74 -0.51
C ALA A 170 9.58 -12.20 -0.56
N GLY A 171 9.81 -11.65 -1.76
CA GLY A 171 9.85 -10.22 -2.03
C GLY A 171 8.50 -9.61 -2.42
N PHE A 172 7.53 -10.44 -2.82
CA PHE A 172 6.23 -9.99 -3.33
C PHE A 172 5.13 -10.95 -2.88
N LEU A 173 4.12 -10.44 -2.19
CA LEU A 173 2.93 -11.19 -1.79
C LEU A 173 1.72 -10.58 -2.49
N ILE A 174 1.05 -11.38 -3.31
CA ILE A 174 -0.08 -10.94 -4.13
C ILE A 174 -1.17 -12.01 -4.09
N ALA A 175 -2.42 -11.56 -4.12
CA ALA A 175 -3.55 -12.46 -4.20
C ALA A 175 -3.82 -12.90 -5.63
N ARG A 176 -4.16 -14.18 -5.77
CA ARG A 176 -4.94 -14.63 -6.92
C ARG A 176 -6.40 -14.24 -6.71
N GLU A 177 -7.00 -13.62 -7.72
CA GLU A 177 -8.44 -13.41 -7.79
C GLU A 177 -9.14 -14.76 -7.96
N GLN A 178 -10.12 -15.05 -7.10
CA GLN A 178 -10.75 -16.36 -7.06
C GLN A 178 -11.65 -16.64 -8.27
N VAL A 179 -12.24 -15.60 -8.85
CA VAL A 179 -13.20 -15.74 -9.96
C VAL A 179 -12.48 -15.93 -11.29
N THR A 180 -11.55 -15.05 -11.62
CA THR A 180 -10.86 -15.07 -12.91
C THR A 180 -9.64 -15.98 -12.93
N GLY A 181 -9.11 -16.30 -11.74
CA GLY A 181 -7.83 -16.99 -11.60
C GLY A 181 -6.61 -16.11 -11.92
N TYR A 182 -6.77 -14.85 -12.31
CA TYR A 182 -5.66 -13.92 -12.55
C TYR A 182 -5.14 -13.31 -11.24
N LEU A 183 -4.06 -12.53 -11.36
CA LEU A 183 -3.53 -11.72 -10.26
C LEU A 183 -4.21 -10.36 -10.27
N ASN A 184 -4.52 -9.84 -9.07
CA ASN A 184 -4.97 -8.46 -8.92
C ASN A 184 -3.82 -7.61 -8.36
N THR A 185 -3.38 -6.61 -9.13
CA THR A 185 -2.30 -5.69 -8.74
C THR A 185 -2.82 -4.40 -8.08
N GLY A 186 -4.08 -4.38 -7.68
CA GLY A 186 -4.67 -3.29 -6.89
C GLY A 186 -4.46 -3.46 -5.39
N SER A 187 -4.04 -4.64 -4.94
CA SER A 187 -3.61 -4.87 -3.56
C SER A 187 -2.48 -5.91 -3.48
N PHE A 188 -1.29 -5.49 -3.08
CA PHE A 188 -0.15 -6.39 -2.89
C PHE A 188 0.87 -5.84 -1.90
N LEU A 189 1.62 -6.73 -1.26
CA LEU A 189 2.75 -6.40 -0.41
C LEU A 189 4.06 -6.62 -1.17
N ILE A 190 4.96 -5.66 -1.07
CA ILE A 190 6.32 -5.79 -1.60
C ILE A 190 7.32 -5.51 -0.49
N ARG A 191 8.35 -6.34 -0.40
CA ARG A 191 9.39 -6.23 0.62
C ARG A 191 10.28 -5.03 0.29
N GLY A 192 10.36 -4.08 1.19
CA GLY A 192 11.29 -2.96 1.14
C GLY A 192 12.70 -3.37 1.53
N ARG A 193 13.65 -2.45 1.40
CA ARG A 193 15.09 -2.69 1.66
C ARG A 193 15.63 -3.98 1.00
N SER A 194 15.09 -4.35 -0.16
CA SER A 194 15.40 -5.58 -0.87
C SER A 194 15.86 -5.29 -2.30
N ASP A 195 17.10 -5.67 -2.61
CA ASP A 195 17.65 -5.54 -3.96
C ASP A 195 16.84 -6.33 -4.98
N ARG A 196 16.25 -7.46 -4.56
CA ARG A 196 15.38 -8.29 -5.40
C ARG A 196 14.10 -7.54 -5.77
N SER A 197 13.44 -6.91 -4.80
CA SER A 197 12.24 -6.10 -5.05
C SER A 197 12.57 -4.90 -5.94
N ALA A 198 13.70 -4.23 -5.69
CA ALA A 198 14.16 -3.12 -6.52
C ALA A 198 14.46 -3.56 -7.96
N ALA A 199 15.12 -4.71 -8.14
CA ALA A 199 15.39 -5.29 -9.46
C ALA A 199 14.11 -5.71 -10.17
N PHE A 200 13.15 -6.29 -9.45
CA PHE A 200 11.84 -6.64 -9.99
C PHE A 200 11.10 -5.41 -10.52
N LEU A 201 11.03 -4.32 -9.74
CA LEU A 201 10.39 -3.08 -10.22
C LEU A 201 11.10 -2.48 -11.43
N ARG A 202 12.44 -2.51 -11.47
CA ARG A 202 13.19 -2.09 -12.68
C ARG A 202 12.86 -2.96 -13.88
N ALA A 203 12.80 -4.27 -13.71
CA ALA A 203 12.46 -5.19 -14.79
C ALA A 203 11.03 -4.92 -15.32
N VAL A 204 10.04 -4.81 -14.44
CA VAL A 204 8.66 -4.46 -14.80
C VAL A 204 8.61 -3.10 -15.49
N TYR A 205 9.37 -2.12 -15.00
CA TYR A 205 9.47 -0.82 -15.62
C TYR A 205 9.99 -0.91 -17.06
N HIS A 206 10.98 -1.73 -17.37
CA HIS A 206 11.55 -1.83 -18.71
C HIS A 206 10.82 -2.78 -19.66
N THR A 207 9.73 -3.43 -19.23
CA THR A 207 8.89 -4.22 -20.13
C THR A 207 8.12 -3.29 -21.07
N ASP A 208 8.34 -3.43 -22.39
CA ASP A 208 7.51 -2.77 -23.39
C ASP A 208 6.07 -3.30 -23.28
N PRO A 209 5.05 -2.42 -23.29
CA PRO A 209 3.68 -2.88 -23.40
C PRO A 209 3.51 -3.59 -24.75
N ALA A 210 3.22 -4.88 -24.70
CA ALA A 210 2.88 -5.69 -25.86
C ALA A 210 1.59 -5.20 -26.53
#